data_AF-A0A940SKT5-F1
#
_entry.id   AF-A0A940SKT5-F1
#
_cell.length_a   1.000
_cell.length_b   1.000
_cell.length_c   1.000
_cell.angle_alpha   90.00
_cell.angle_beta   90.00
_cell.angle_gamma   90.00
#
_symmetry.space_group_name_H-M   'P 1'
#
loop_
_entity.id
_entity.type
_entity.pdbx_description
1 polymer ?
#
loop_
_entity_poly.entity_id
_entity_poly.type
_entity_poly.pdbx_seq_one_letter_code
_entity_poly.pdbx_strand_id
1 'polypeptide(L)'
;MKNIYYTSFFGLFSILFFGISFTLYFFQLAINFISKLGMLEPLKGIMPEKDIRILLFIGILFVIFAIFSALKILGQTIWEMGLLFFSKDEAGADLIVSKKISYLFIIGGLISVPLNSSILLSVSVLGATFIAYLIYFLIKQSKSFSVVGMFGFVLFQVIIWGSIVSGIAYIYFTLVSTYLKNIPF
;
A
#
# COMPACT_ATOMS: atom_id res chain seq x y z
N MET A 1 -29.50 -6.06 8.07
CA MET A 1 -28.40 -6.57 7.23
C MET A 1 -27.85 -5.38 6.43
N LYS A 2 -26.62 -4.93 6.73
CA LYS A 2 -25.97 -3.82 6.00
C LYS A 2 -25.34 -4.44 4.74
N ASN A 3 -25.75 -3.96 3.57
CA ASN A 3 -25.49 -4.59 2.27
C ASN A 3 -23.98 -4.84 2.03
N ILE A 4 -23.63 -6.11 1.78
CA ILE A 4 -22.26 -6.62 1.58
C ILE A 4 -21.57 -5.96 0.37
N TYR A 5 -22.33 -5.53 -0.63
CA TYR A 5 -21.78 -4.86 -1.81
C TYR A 5 -21.05 -3.56 -1.44
N TYR A 6 -21.53 -2.79 -0.45
CA TYR A 6 -20.84 -1.56 -0.03
C TYR A 6 -19.49 -1.83 0.64
N THR A 7 -19.40 -2.87 1.47
CA THR A 7 -18.14 -3.24 2.14
C THR A 7 -17.08 -3.77 1.17
N SER A 8 -17.49 -4.33 0.03
CA SER A 8 -16.56 -4.79 -1.01
C SER A 8 -15.79 -3.64 -1.68
N PHE A 9 -16.37 -2.43 -1.74
CA PHE A 9 -15.71 -1.26 -2.32
C PHE A 9 -14.67 -0.62 -1.39
N PHE A 10 -14.59 -1.00 -0.12
CA PHE A 10 -13.63 -0.40 0.82
C PHE A 10 -12.18 -0.56 0.37
N GLY A 11 -11.84 -1.71 -0.22
CA GLY A 11 -10.51 -1.92 -0.79
C GLY A 11 -10.22 -0.94 -1.93
N LEU A 12 -11.19 -0.67 -2.81
CA LEU A 12 -11.02 0.28 -3.91
C LEU A 12 -10.83 1.71 -3.39
N PHE A 13 -11.69 2.16 -2.46
CA PHE A 13 -11.56 3.51 -1.89
C PHE A 13 -10.24 3.70 -1.14
N SER A 14 -9.80 2.67 -0.41
CA SER A 14 -8.50 2.71 0.28
C SER A 14 -7.34 2.87 -0.71
N ILE A 15 -7.35 2.09 -1.80
CA ILE A 15 -6.35 2.20 -2.87
C ILE A 15 -6.39 3.60 -3.49
N LEU A 16 -7.57 4.18 -3.73
CA LEU A 16 -7.68 5.52 -4.29
C LEU A 16 -7.09 6.58 -3.35
N PHE A 17 -7.43 6.58 -2.06
CA PHE A 17 -6.96 7.61 -1.13
C PHE A 17 -5.45 7.52 -0.86
N PHE A 18 -4.92 6.33 -0.60
CA PHE A 18 -3.47 6.14 -0.51
C PHE A 18 -2.79 6.43 -1.86
N GLY A 19 -3.41 6.00 -2.96
CA GLY A 19 -2.91 6.25 -4.31
C GLY A 19 -2.77 7.74 -4.62
N ILE A 20 -3.76 8.55 -4.27
CA ILE A 20 -3.71 10.01 -4.41
C ILE A 20 -2.59 10.60 -3.56
N SER A 21 -2.46 10.21 -2.29
CA SER A 21 -1.38 10.69 -1.40
C SER A 21 0.01 10.45 -2.00
N PHE A 22 0.28 9.22 -2.46
CA PHE A 22 1.57 8.87 -3.08
C PHE A 22 1.76 9.56 -4.43
N THR A 23 0.70 9.66 -5.24
CA THR A 23 0.73 10.33 -6.54
C THR A 23 1.11 11.80 -6.39
N LEU A 24 0.53 12.52 -5.42
CA LEU A 24 0.85 13.92 -5.16
C LEU A 24 2.35 14.11 -4.87
N TYR A 25 2.93 13.25 -4.02
CA TYR A 25 4.37 13.29 -3.72
C TYR A 25 5.22 13.05 -4.98
N PHE A 26 4.96 11.95 -5.70
CA PHE A 26 5.75 11.60 -6.89
C PHE A 26 5.56 12.57 -8.05
N PHE A 27 4.36 13.13 -8.20
CA PHE A 27 4.06 14.19 -9.17
C PHE A 27 4.94 15.41 -8.91
N GLN A 28 5.03 15.87 -7.65
CA GLN A 28 5.87 17.01 -7.29
C GLN A 28 7.36 16.72 -7.53
N LEU A 29 7.81 15.49 -7.23
CA LEU A 29 9.18 15.06 -7.49
C LEU A 29 9.48 15.07 -8.99
N ALA A 30 8.60 14.48 -9.80
CA ALA A 30 8.77 14.37 -11.24
C ALA A 30 8.75 15.73 -11.95
N ILE A 31 7.81 16.63 -11.61
CA ILE A 31 7.78 17.96 -12.23
C ILE A 31 9.02 18.79 -11.87
N ASN A 32 9.49 18.69 -10.63
CA ASN A 32 10.72 19.35 -10.18
C ASN A 32 11.95 18.79 -10.92
N PHE A 33 11.99 17.48 -11.15
CA PHE A 33 13.06 16.82 -11.89
C PHE A 33 13.09 17.26 -13.36
N ILE A 34 11.94 17.22 -14.06
CA ILE A 34 11.83 17.66 -15.46
C ILE A 34 12.21 19.14 -15.60
N SER A 35 11.79 19.98 -14.64
CA SER A 35 12.12 21.41 -14.63
C SER A 35 13.62 21.65 -14.44
N LYS A 36 14.26 20.94 -13.51
CA LYS A 36 15.71 21.04 -13.25
C LYS A 36 16.56 20.61 -14.45
N LEU A 37 16.09 19.66 -15.23
CA LEU A 37 16.76 19.23 -16.47
C LEU A 37 16.54 20.19 -17.65
N GLY A 38 15.76 21.26 -17.47
CA GLY A 38 15.41 22.18 -18.56
C GLY A 38 14.47 21.56 -19.61
N MET A 39 13.93 20.36 -19.36
CA MET A 39 13.08 19.63 -20.31
C MET A 39 11.64 20.14 -20.33
N LEU A 40 11.23 20.97 -19.36
CA LEU A 40 9.86 21.48 -19.29
C LEU A 40 9.56 22.48 -20.43
N GLU A 41 10.50 23.34 -20.79
CA GLU A 41 10.31 24.35 -21.85
C GLU A 41 10.14 23.72 -23.25
N PRO A 42 10.97 22.75 -23.68
CA PRO A 42 10.72 22.00 -24.90
C PRO A 42 9.34 21.32 -24.93
N LEU A 43 8.90 20.76 -23.80
CA LEU A 43 7.58 20.11 -23.72
C LEU A 43 6.44 21.12 -23.86
N LYS A 44 6.58 22.33 -23.34
CA LYS A 44 5.60 23.42 -23.52
C LYS A 44 5.46 23.84 -24.99
N GLY A 45 6.50 23.66 -25.80
CA GLY A 45 6.45 23.86 -27.24
C GLY A 45 5.57 22.84 -27.97
N ILE A 46 5.29 21.68 -27.35
CA ILE A 46 4.47 20.60 -27.92
C ILE A 46 3.03 20.66 -27.41
N MET A 47 2.83 20.94 -26.12
CA MET A 47 1.52 20.97 -25.49
C MET A 47 1.45 21.97 -24.32
N PRO A 48 0.25 22.48 -23.98
CA PRO A 48 0.07 23.39 -22.86
C PRO A 48 0.56 22.80 -21.53
N GLU A 49 1.17 23.63 -20.67
CA GLU A 49 1.72 23.17 -19.38
C GLU A 49 0.69 22.47 -18.50
N LYS A 50 -0.57 22.94 -18.52
CA LYS A 50 -1.67 22.31 -17.79
C LYS A 50 -1.87 20.84 -18.23
N ASP A 51 -1.73 20.54 -19.51
CA ASP A 51 -2.01 19.23 -20.07
C ASP A 51 -0.85 18.27 -19.77
N ILE A 52 0.39 18.78 -19.81
CA ILE A 52 1.58 18.05 -19.34
C ILE A 52 1.39 17.61 -17.89
N ARG A 53 0.98 18.54 -17.02
CA ARG A 53 0.78 18.27 -15.59
C ARG A 53 -0.33 17.25 -15.36
N ILE A 54 -1.47 17.38 -16.05
CA ILE A 54 -2.58 16.43 -15.94
C ILE A 54 -2.15 15.03 -16.40
N LEU A 55 -1.51 14.91 -17.57
CA LEU A 55 -1.05 13.63 -18.11
C LEU A 55 -0.04 12.96 -17.18
N LEU A 56 0.91 13.73 -16.64
CA LEU A 56 1.92 13.22 -15.73
C LEU A 56 1.29 12.76 -14.41
N PHE A 57 0.33 13.52 -13.86
CA PHE A 57 -0.42 13.12 -12.67
C PHE A 57 -1.20 11.82 -12.89
N ILE A 58 -1.97 11.73 -13.98
CA ILE A 58 -2.77 10.54 -14.31
C ILE A 58 -1.85 9.33 -14.56
N GLY A 59 -0.75 9.51 -15.26
CA GLY A 59 0.22 8.45 -15.53
C GLY A 59 0.83 7.87 -14.24
N ILE A 60 1.25 8.75 -13.32
CA ILE A 60 1.76 8.32 -12.01
C ILE A 60 0.66 7.65 -11.19
N LEU A 61 -0.55 8.22 -11.17
CA LEU A 61 -1.69 7.64 -10.45
C LEU A 61 -2.00 6.23 -10.94
N PHE A 62 -1.97 6.00 -12.24
CA PHE A 62 -2.19 4.68 -12.84
C PHE A 62 -1.17 3.65 -12.36
N VAL A 63 0.13 4.01 -12.37
CA VAL A 63 1.21 3.12 -11.91
C VAL A 63 1.06 2.82 -10.41
N ILE A 64 0.80 3.84 -9.59
CA ILE A 64 0.61 3.69 -8.14
C ILE A 64 -0.63 2.85 -7.84
N PHE A 65 -1.74 3.05 -8.57
CA PHE A 65 -2.95 2.26 -8.44
C PHE A 65 -2.69 0.78 -8.77
N ALA A 66 -1.93 0.49 -9.83
CA ALA A 66 -1.57 -0.87 -10.21
C ALA A 66 -0.73 -1.55 -9.12
N ILE A 67 0.27 -0.86 -8.56
CA ILE A 67 1.10 -1.37 -7.46
C ILE A 67 0.25 -1.70 -6.24
N PHE A 68 -0.60 -0.77 -5.79
CA PHE A 68 -1.48 -1.00 -4.65
C PHE A 68 -2.50 -2.12 -4.89
N SER A 69 -3.00 -2.24 -6.12
CA SER A 69 -3.90 -3.34 -6.49
C SER A 69 -3.20 -4.69 -6.40
N ALA A 70 -1.95 -4.79 -6.87
CA ALA A 70 -1.16 -6.00 -6.74
C ALA A 70 -0.87 -6.35 -5.27
N LEU A 71 -0.46 -5.35 -4.48
CA LEU A 71 -0.23 -5.51 -3.03
C LEU A 71 -1.49 -5.95 -2.29
N LYS A 72 -2.66 -5.43 -2.67
CA LYS A 72 -3.95 -5.86 -2.10
C LYS A 72 -4.20 -7.34 -2.35
N ILE A 73 -4.00 -7.82 -3.58
CA ILE A 73 -4.24 -9.24 -3.92
C ILE A 73 -3.28 -10.13 -3.11
N LEU A 74 -1.98 -9.82 -3.13
CA LEU A 74 -0.98 -10.54 -2.34
C LEU A 74 -1.33 -10.56 -0.85
N GLY A 75 -1.66 -9.39 -0.30
CA GLY A 75 -2.03 -9.27 1.11
C GLY A 75 -3.29 -10.05 1.47
N GLN A 76 -4.30 -10.05 0.60
CA GLN A 76 -5.51 -10.85 0.80
C GLN A 76 -5.18 -12.35 0.80
N THR A 77 -4.36 -12.82 -0.15
CA THR A 77 -3.95 -14.22 -0.22
C THR A 77 -3.17 -14.64 1.03
N ILE A 78 -2.18 -13.85 1.45
CA ILE A 78 -1.39 -14.12 2.67
C ILE A 78 -2.31 -14.10 3.91
N TRP A 79 -3.26 -13.16 3.98
CA TRP A 79 -4.21 -13.10 5.08
C TRP A 79 -5.11 -14.33 5.15
N GLU A 80 -5.70 -14.73 4.03
CA GLU A 80 -6.55 -15.93 3.93
C GLU A 80 -5.79 -17.21 4.26
N MET A 81 -4.53 -17.35 3.81
CA MET A 81 -3.68 -18.47 4.22
C MET A 81 -3.41 -18.47 5.73
N GLY A 82 -3.15 -17.31 6.33
CA GLY A 82 -2.99 -17.19 7.77
C GLY A 82 -4.26 -17.64 8.52
N LEU A 83 -5.44 -17.22 8.06
CA LEU A 83 -6.70 -17.65 8.66
C LEU A 83 -6.89 -19.16 8.53
N LEU A 84 -6.60 -19.72 7.36
CA LEU A 84 -6.72 -21.15 7.09
C LEU A 84 -5.86 -22.00 8.05
N PHE A 85 -4.63 -21.57 8.33
CA PHE A 85 -3.72 -22.34 9.18
C PHE A 85 -3.97 -22.18 10.68
N PHE A 86 -4.50 -21.02 11.12
CA PHE A 86 -4.48 -20.65 12.53
C PHE A 86 -5.84 -20.33 13.16
N SER A 87 -6.89 -20.09 12.36
CA SER A 87 -8.24 -19.91 12.88
C SER A 87 -8.95 -21.26 13.05
N LYS A 88 -9.84 -21.35 14.04
CA LYS A 88 -10.77 -22.47 14.21
C LYS A 88 -12.07 -22.27 13.42
N ASP A 89 -12.20 -21.18 12.69
CA ASP A 89 -13.39 -20.86 11.91
C ASP A 89 -13.46 -21.68 10.63
N GLU A 90 -14.46 -22.56 10.55
CA GLU A 90 -14.75 -23.39 9.38
C GLU A 90 -15.78 -22.73 8.43
N ALA A 91 -16.52 -21.73 8.91
CA ALA A 91 -17.64 -21.12 8.17
C ALA A 91 -17.28 -19.80 7.47
N GLY A 92 -16.06 -19.29 7.66
CA GLY A 92 -15.57 -18.05 7.05
C GLY A 92 -16.13 -16.76 7.68
N ALA A 93 -16.65 -16.85 8.90
CA ALA A 93 -17.07 -15.70 9.71
C ALA A 93 -15.92 -14.69 9.93
N ASP A 94 -14.70 -15.18 10.16
CA ASP A 94 -13.51 -14.38 10.38
C ASP A 94 -13.14 -13.56 9.14
N LEU A 95 -13.28 -14.14 7.95
CA LEU A 95 -13.05 -13.46 6.67
C LEU A 95 -14.08 -12.34 6.45
N ILE A 96 -15.34 -12.56 6.82
CA ILE A 96 -16.39 -11.53 6.74
C ILE A 96 -16.10 -10.38 7.70
N VAL A 97 -15.63 -10.67 8.91
CA VAL A 97 -15.23 -9.65 9.88
C VAL A 97 -14.02 -8.85 9.37
N SER A 98 -13.02 -9.52 8.82
CA SER A 98 -11.85 -8.88 8.17
C SER A 98 -12.26 -7.87 7.08
N LYS A 99 -13.20 -8.23 6.20
CA LYS A 99 -13.75 -7.33 5.18
C LYS A 99 -14.47 -6.13 5.79
N LYS A 100 -15.24 -6.34 6.85
CA LYS A 100 -15.95 -5.25 7.55
C LYS A 100 -15.00 -4.26 8.19
N ILE A 101 -13.85 -4.70 8.72
CA ILE A 101 -12.86 -3.85 9.39
C ILE A 101 -12.03 -3.03 8.39
N SER A 102 -12.04 -3.39 7.11
CA SER A 102 -11.24 -2.75 6.07
C SER A 102 -11.52 -1.25 5.87
N TYR A 103 -12.58 -0.69 6.48
CA TYR A 103 -12.81 0.76 6.54
C TYR A 103 -11.66 1.54 7.22
N LEU A 104 -10.87 0.90 8.10
CA LEU A 104 -9.69 1.52 8.71
C LEU A 104 -8.69 2.01 7.64
N PHE A 105 -8.57 1.27 6.53
CA PHE A 105 -7.72 1.67 5.41
C PHE A 105 -8.24 2.90 4.67
N ILE A 106 -9.56 3.15 4.67
CA ILE A 106 -10.14 4.38 4.12
C ILE A 106 -9.74 5.57 5.00
N ILE A 107 -9.87 5.42 6.32
CA ILE A 107 -9.51 6.46 7.29
C ILE A 107 -8.01 6.78 7.20
N GLY A 108 -7.16 5.75 7.18
CA GLY A 108 -5.72 5.92 7.00
C GLY A 108 -5.39 6.61 5.67
N GLY A 109 -6.04 6.23 4.59
CA GLY A 109 -5.86 6.85 3.28
C GLY A 109 -6.23 8.33 3.29
N LEU A 110 -7.36 8.70 3.90
CA LEU A 110 -7.78 10.10 4.05
C LEU A 110 -6.77 10.93 4.86
N ILE A 111 -6.23 10.36 5.95
CA ILE A 111 -5.20 11.01 6.78
C ILE A 111 -3.89 11.16 5.99
N SER A 112 -3.57 10.21 5.12
CA SER A 112 -2.34 10.24 4.31
C SER A 112 -2.35 11.35 3.26
N VAL A 113 -3.51 11.76 2.73
CA VAL A 113 -3.60 12.78 1.67
C VAL A 113 -2.96 14.12 2.07
N PRO A 114 -3.31 14.77 3.19
CA PRO A 114 -2.68 16.04 3.59
C PRO A 114 -1.20 15.88 4.00
N LEU A 115 -0.74 14.66 4.27
CA LEU A 115 0.64 14.36 4.68
C LEU A 115 1.58 14.04 3.49
N ASN A 116 1.14 14.34 2.26
CA ASN A 116 1.88 14.04 1.02
C ASN A 116 3.20 14.83 0.86
N SER A 117 3.53 15.75 1.77
CA SER A 117 4.80 16.50 1.73
C SER A 117 6.04 15.60 1.89
N SER A 118 5.88 14.45 2.54
CA SER A 118 6.96 13.48 2.74
C SER A 118 6.44 12.06 2.50
N ILE A 119 7.11 11.34 1.60
CA ILE A 119 6.82 9.92 1.36
C ILE A 119 6.94 9.08 2.63
N LEU A 120 7.86 9.44 3.54
CA LEU A 120 8.04 8.75 4.82
C LEU A 120 6.80 8.89 5.70
N LEU A 121 6.12 10.04 5.69
CA LEU A 121 4.88 10.24 6.45
C LEU A 121 3.75 9.39 5.86
N SER A 122 3.54 9.42 4.54
CA SER A 122 2.52 8.60 3.88
C SER A 122 2.74 7.09 4.09
N VAL A 123 3.99 6.63 4.00
CA VAL A 123 4.37 5.23 4.29
C VAL A 123 4.15 4.90 5.77
N SER A 124 4.48 5.81 6.70
CA SER A 124 4.27 5.61 8.13
C SER A 124 2.78 5.49 8.47
N VAL A 125 1.92 6.31 7.86
CA VAL A 125 0.45 6.23 8.04
C VAL A 125 -0.08 4.90 7.50
N LEU A 126 0.38 4.46 6.33
CA LEU A 126 0.02 3.16 5.78
C LEU A 126 0.40 2.02 6.74
N GLY A 127 1.64 2.02 7.24
CA GLY A 127 2.12 1.03 8.21
C GLY A 127 1.35 1.04 9.53
N ALA A 128 1.10 2.23 10.10
CA ALA A 128 0.29 2.39 11.30
C ALA A 128 -1.15 1.87 11.10
N THR A 129 -1.71 2.07 9.90
CA THR A 129 -3.04 1.57 9.54
C THR A 129 -3.07 0.05 9.47
N PHE A 130 -2.04 -0.60 8.91
CA PHE A 130 -1.89 -2.06 8.93
C PHE A 130 -1.79 -2.61 10.36
N ILE A 131 -1.01 -1.97 11.22
CA ILE A 131 -0.87 -2.39 12.63
C ILE A 131 -2.20 -2.23 13.37
N ALA A 132 -2.88 -1.08 13.21
CA ALA A 132 -4.19 -0.84 13.80
C ALA A 132 -5.23 -1.85 13.30
N TYR A 133 -5.21 -2.17 12.01
CA TYR A 133 -6.06 -3.19 11.41
C TYR A 133 -5.82 -4.58 12.02
N LEU A 134 -4.55 -5.00 12.14
CA LEU A 134 -4.16 -6.28 12.75
C LEU A 134 -4.64 -6.36 14.21
N ILE A 135 -4.34 -5.34 15.02
CA ILE A 135 -4.72 -5.30 16.44
C ILE A 135 -6.25 -5.35 16.58
N TYR A 136 -6.97 -4.54 15.81
CA TYR A 136 -8.43 -4.49 15.91
C TYR A 136 -9.09 -5.80 15.45
N PHE A 137 -8.55 -6.44 14.41
CA PHE A 137 -8.99 -7.76 13.98
C PHE A 137 -8.79 -8.81 15.07
N LEU A 138 -7.60 -8.85 15.66
CA LEU A 138 -7.22 -9.79 16.72
C LEU A 138 -8.10 -9.65 17.97
N ILE A 139 -8.40 -8.41 18.40
CA ILE A 139 -9.30 -8.17 19.54
C ILE A 139 -10.69 -8.72 19.22
N LYS A 140 -11.22 -8.41 18.04
CA LYS A 140 -12.59 -8.76 17.65
C LYS A 140 -12.78 -10.25 17.42
N GLN A 141 -11.72 -10.93 16.97
CA GLN A 141 -11.76 -12.35 16.63
C GLN A 141 -11.08 -13.25 17.65
N SER A 142 -10.71 -12.72 18.82
CA SER A 142 -10.04 -13.45 19.91
C SER A 142 -10.69 -14.79 20.28
N LYS A 143 -12.01 -14.94 20.10
CA LYS A 143 -12.74 -16.20 20.38
C LYS A 143 -12.56 -17.28 19.30
N SER A 144 -12.27 -16.92 18.05
CA SER A 144 -12.02 -17.91 16.97
C SER A 144 -10.62 -18.50 17.01
N PHE A 145 -9.72 -17.89 17.77
CA PHE A 145 -8.33 -18.34 17.87
C PHE A 145 -8.08 -19.03 19.22
N SER A 146 -7.23 -20.06 19.21
CA SER A 146 -6.53 -20.43 20.44
C SER A 146 -5.40 -19.43 20.71
N VAL A 147 -4.89 -19.37 21.94
CA VAL A 147 -3.73 -18.51 22.28
C VAL A 147 -2.53 -18.82 21.37
N VAL A 148 -2.27 -20.12 21.13
CA VAL A 148 -1.21 -20.58 20.22
C VAL A 148 -1.49 -20.22 18.77
N GLY A 149 -2.74 -20.39 18.31
CA GLY A 149 -3.15 -20.02 16.95
C GLY A 149 -3.03 -18.52 16.69
N MET A 150 -3.40 -17.68 17.65
CA MET A 150 -3.28 -16.23 17.56
C MET A 150 -1.82 -15.79 17.43
N PHE A 151 -0.92 -16.37 18.23
CA PHE A 151 0.51 -16.12 18.15
C PHE A 151 1.09 -16.60 16.82
N GLY A 152 0.69 -17.81 16.37
CA GLY A 152 1.07 -18.36 15.07
C GLY A 152 0.64 -17.49 13.90
N PHE A 153 -0.60 -16.97 13.94
CA PHE A 153 -1.12 -16.04 12.93
C PHE A 153 -0.28 -14.77 12.82
N VAL A 154 0.06 -14.14 13.96
CA VAL A 154 0.89 -12.93 13.96
C VAL A 154 2.30 -13.23 13.44
N LEU A 155 2.93 -14.31 13.92
CA LEU A 155 4.26 -14.70 13.45
C LEU A 155 4.28 -14.99 11.96
N PHE A 156 3.26 -15.68 11.44
CA PHE A 156 3.12 -15.95 10.01
C PHE A 156 3.09 -14.66 9.19
N GLN A 157 2.29 -13.67 9.60
CA GLN A 157 2.25 -12.37 8.93
C GLN A 157 3.61 -11.67 8.97
N VAL A 158 4.26 -11.63 10.14
CA VAL A 158 5.57 -10.98 10.30
C VAL A 158 6.65 -11.65 9.46
N ILE A 159 6.71 -12.99 9.43
CA ILE A 159 7.71 -13.74 8.68
C ILE A 159 7.54 -13.53 7.18
N ILE A 160 6.31 -13.65 6.66
CA ILE A 160 6.07 -13.52 5.22
C ILE A 160 6.33 -12.09 4.75
N TRP A 161 5.75 -11.09 5.42
CA TRP A 161 5.99 -9.70 5.04
C TRP A 161 7.44 -9.27 5.26
N GLY A 162 8.07 -9.75 6.33
CA GLY A 162 9.50 -9.56 6.58
C GLY A 162 10.37 -10.16 5.48
N SER A 163 10.03 -11.35 4.97
CA SER A 163 10.74 -12.00 3.86
C SER A 163 10.58 -11.24 2.55
N ILE A 164 9.37 -10.74 2.25
CA ILE A 164 9.13 -9.93 1.05
C ILE A 164 9.90 -8.61 1.12
N VAL A 165 9.81 -7.89 2.24
CA VAL A 165 10.48 -6.60 2.42
C VAL A 165 12.00 -6.75 2.41
N SER A 166 12.54 -7.76 3.09
CA SER A 166 13.98 -8.05 3.07
C SER A 166 14.48 -8.46 1.68
N GLY A 167 13.69 -9.24 0.94
CA GLY A 167 13.99 -9.58 -0.46
C GLY A 167 14.07 -8.35 -1.36
N ILE A 168 13.11 -7.42 -1.25
CA ILE A 168 13.13 -6.15 -2.00
C ILE A 168 14.34 -5.30 -1.60
N ALA A 169 14.61 -5.19 -0.29
CA ALA A 169 15.76 -4.44 0.21
C ALA A 169 17.09 -5.01 -0.30
N TYR A 170 17.24 -6.34 -0.30
CA TYR A 170 18.41 -7.04 -0.83
C TYR A 170 18.62 -6.73 -2.31
N ILE A 171 17.56 -6.81 -3.13
CA ILE A 171 17.62 -6.45 -4.56
C ILE A 171 18.07 -4.99 -4.72
N TYR A 172 17.49 -4.07 -3.96
CA TYR A 172 17.84 -2.65 -4.01
C TYR A 172 19.33 -2.42 -3.68
N PHE A 173 19.83 -2.95 -2.55
CA PHE A 173 21.24 -2.79 -2.17
C PHE A 173 22.19 -3.45 -3.17
N THR A 174 21.80 -4.57 -3.76
CA THR A 174 22.58 -5.25 -4.81
C THR A 174 22.66 -4.41 -6.08
N LEU A 175 21.54 -3.82 -6.52
CA LEU A 175 21.53 -2.93 -7.69
C LEU A 175 22.37 -1.67 -7.46
N VAL A 176 22.23 -1.04 -6.29
CA VAL A 176 22.99 0.16 -5.94
C VAL A 176 24.49 -0.15 -5.85
N SER A 177 24.89 -1.23 -5.17
CA SER A 177 26.31 -1.61 -5.08
C SER A 177 26.90 -1.98 -6.43
N THR A 178 26.15 -2.68 -7.28
CA THR A 178 26.58 -3.01 -8.66
C THR A 178 26.72 -1.75 -9.50
N TYR A 179 25.78 -0.82 -9.39
CA TYR A 179 25.85 0.47 -10.07
C TYR A 179 27.11 1.25 -9.63
N LEU A 180 27.31 1.44 -8.32
CA LEU A 180 28.46 2.16 -7.76
C LEU A 180 29.81 1.55 -8.18
N LYS A 181 29.90 0.21 -8.28
CA LYS A 181 31.12 -0.48 -8.72
C LYS A 181 31.44 -0.24 -10.20
N ASN A 182 30.43 0.02 -11.03
CA ASN A 182 30.57 0.17 -12.48
C ASN A 182 30.64 1.64 -12.94
N ILE A 183 30.56 2.61 -12.03
CA ILE A 183 30.83 4.00 -12.38
C ILE A 183 32.35 4.15 -12.57
N PRO A 184 32.82 4.63 -13.74
CA PRO A 184 34.24 4.86 -13.97
C PRO A 184 34.68 6.16 -13.27
N PHE A 185 34.99 6.08 -11.99
CA PHE A 185 35.83 7.04 -11.26
C PHE A 185 36.78 6.29 -10.33
#